data_AF-A0A2W4JFQ0-F1
#
_entry.id   AF-A0A2W4JFQ0-F1
#
_cell.length_a   1.000
_cell.length_b   1.000
_cell.length_c   1.000
_cell.angle_alpha   90.00
_cell.angle_beta   90.00
_cell.angle_gamma   90.00
#
_symmetry.space_group_name_H-M   'P 1'
#
loop_
_entity.id
_entity.type
_entity.pdbx_description
1 polymer ?
#
loop_
_entity_poly.entity_id
_entity_poly.type
_entity_poly.pdbx_seq_one_letter_code
_entity_poly.pdbx_strand_id
1 'polypeptide(L)'
;MPRAWSCRSPRALRPSTTSPRRIRTRCSARRAPGGPRSGSCRSWAGRAARSSPSGRRRSTRAPPATERRGACVDGPPRLARVTQPLVCVFDYGFGNVRSAMRALEHVGARVELTRDRAIAESAAGLVVPGVGAFEAVMRGLVEARGDQIIGRRLAGSRPVLGICVGMQVMFERGVEHGIESRGLSQWPGTVELLQTDVVPNMGWAHVEAPAGTRLFAGAEHERFYFVHSYG
;
A
#
# COMPACT_ATOMS: atom_id res chain seq x y z
N MET A 1 18.63 -3.89 17.55
CA MET A 1 17.65 -2.84 17.93
C MET A 1 17.52 -1.88 16.75
N PRO A 2 16.39 -1.80 16.04
CA PRO A 2 16.23 -0.77 15.02
C PRO A 2 16.05 0.57 15.75
N ARG A 3 16.96 1.51 15.49
CA ARG A 3 16.86 2.86 16.00
C ARG A 3 15.67 3.53 15.32
N ALA A 4 14.75 4.08 16.10
CA ALA A 4 13.66 4.89 15.61
C ALA A 4 14.22 6.07 14.79
N TRP A 5 13.50 6.42 13.72
CA TRP A 5 13.87 7.46 12.79
C TRP A 5 13.71 8.81 13.49
N SER A 6 14.80 9.48 13.83
CA SER A 6 14.75 10.78 14.50
C SER A 6 14.79 11.91 13.47
N CYS A 7 13.72 12.70 13.41
CA CYS A 7 13.67 13.97 12.71
C CYS A 7 14.18 15.06 13.67
N ARG A 8 15.28 15.76 13.34
CA ARG A 8 15.67 16.98 14.07
C ARG A 8 15.00 18.20 13.43
N SER A 9 14.13 18.87 14.18
CA SER A 9 13.49 20.13 13.76
C SER A 9 14.50 21.30 13.77
N PRO A 10 14.40 22.27 12.84
CA PRO A 10 15.17 23.50 12.90
C PRO A 10 14.59 24.47 13.93
N ARG A 11 15.45 25.14 14.72
CA ARG A 11 15.06 26.21 15.67
C ARG A 11 14.28 27.31 14.94
N ALA A 12 13.02 27.50 15.30
CA ALA A 12 12.17 28.55 14.75
C ALA A 12 12.43 29.91 15.46
N LEU A 13 12.77 30.92 14.67
CA LEU A 13 12.73 32.34 15.05
C LEU A 13 11.26 32.77 15.23
N ARG A 14 10.96 33.46 16.34
CA ARG A 14 9.61 33.92 16.72
C ARG A 14 9.09 35.04 15.81
N PRO A 15 7.81 35.02 15.39
CA PRO A 15 7.11 36.23 15.00
C PRO A 15 5.91 36.56 15.89
N SER A 16 5.61 37.84 15.91
CA SER A 16 4.67 38.58 16.75
C SER A 16 3.20 38.36 16.40
N THR A 17 2.36 38.67 17.39
CA THR A 17 0.91 38.48 17.48
C THR A 17 0.11 39.44 16.60
N THR A 18 -0.77 38.93 15.72
CA THR A 18 -2.00 39.64 15.33
C THR A 18 -3.10 38.64 14.94
N SER A 19 -4.27 38.79 15.56
CA SER A 19 -5.45 37.90 15.49
C SER A 19 -6.39 38.26 14.33
N PRO A 20 -7.08 37.29 13.69
CA PRO A 20 -8.25 37.60 12.86
C PRO A 20 -9.58 37.01 13.38
N ARG A 21 -10.63 37.81 13.15
CA ARG A 21 -12.05 37.61 13.52
C ARG A 21 -12.70 36.42 12.78
N ARG A 22 -13.61 35.73 13.48
CA ARG A 22 -14.47 34.62 13.00
C ARG A 22 -15.52 35.09 11.98
N ILE A 23 -15.72 34.29 10.93
CA ILE A 23 -16.94 34.28 10.10
C ILE A 23 -17.60 32.90 10.27
N ARG A 24 -18.88 32.89 10.64
CA ARG A 24 -19.72 31.69 10.82
C ARG A 24 -20.31 31.26 9.46
N THR A 25 -20.09 30.01 9.05
CA THR A 25 -20.86 29.35 7.99
C THR A 25 -22.03 28.56 8.60
N ARG A 26 -23.23 28.73 8.04
CA ARG A 26 -24.41 27.89 8.33
C ARG A 26 -24.55 26.88 7.19
N CYS A 27 -24.53 25.60 7.51
CA CYS A 27 -24.74 24.51 6.56
C CYS A 27 -26.07 23.83 6.90
N SER A 28 -26.97 23.67 5.94
CA SER A 28 -28.20 22.87 6.09
C SER A 28 -28.17 21.71 5.13
N ALA A 29 -28.10 20.49 5.66
CA ALA A 29 -28.24 19.24 4.93
C ALA A 29 -29.73 18.84 4.83
N ARG A 30 -30.13 18.26 3.69
CA ARG A 30 -31.31 17.40 3.58
C ARG A 30 -30.87 16.04 3.07
N ARG A 31 -31.30 14.97 3.77
CA ARG A 31 -31.25 13.56 3.33
C ARG A 31 -32.62 13.17 2.76
N ALA A 32 -32.62 12.20 1.85
CA ALA A 32 -33.77 11.38 1.46
C ALA A 32 -33.40 9.89 1.62
N PRO A 33 -34.32 8.99 2.01
CA PRO A 33 -34.06 7.55 2.03
C PRO A 33 -35.05 6.70 1.20
N GLY A 34 -34.59 5.48 0.87
CA GLY A 34 -35.41 4.30 0.50
C GLY A 34 -35.62 4.12 -1.01
N GLY A 35 -35.52 2.93 -1.62
CA GLY A 35 -35.41 1.55 -1.16
C GLY A 35 -35.37 0.60 -2.39
N PRO A 36 -35.27 -0.73 -2.20
CA PRO A 36 -34.74 -1.67 -3.20
C PRO A 36 -35.84 -2.45 -3.95
N ARG A 37 -35.46 -3.19 -5.01
CA ARG A 37 -36.18 -4.41 -5.42
C ARG A 37 -35.34 -5.40 -6.24
N SER A 38 -35.59 -6.66 -5.87
CA SER A 38 -35.13 -7.97 -6.31
C SER A 38 -35.29 -8.32 -7.80
N GLY A 39 -34.53 -9.31 -8.28
CA GLY A 39 -34.83 -10.04 -9.51
C GLY A 39 -33.95 -11.27 -9.74
N SER A 40 -34.44 -12.43 -9.32
CA SER A 40 -33.92 -13.78 -9.56
C SER A 40 -33.98 -14.21 -11.05
N CYS A 41 -33.09 -15.12 -11.50
CA CYS A 41 -33.46 -16.49 -11.93
C CYS A 41 -32.36 -17.21 -12.75
N ARG A 42 -32.08 -18.46 -12.34
CA ARG A 42 -31.94 -19.72 -13.12
C ARG A 42 -30.87 -19.76 -14.24
N SER A 43 -29.76 -20.49 -14.06
CA SER A 43 -29.58 -21.97 -14.18
C SER A 43 -29.87 -22.54 -15.58
N TRP A 44 -28.81 -22.99 -16.26
CA TRP A 44 -28.86 -23.93 -17.37
C TRP A 44 -27.96 -25.13 -17.06
N ALA A 45 -28.52 -26.33 -17.17
CA ALA A 45 -27.83 -27.62 -17.09
C ALA A 45 -27.73 -28.21 -18.50
N GLY A 46 -26.62 -28.88 -18.81
CA GLY A 46 -26.44 -29.64 -20.05
C GLY A 46 -25.36 -30.71 -19.90
N ARG A 47 -25.80 -31.98 -19.84
CA ARG A 47 -25.06 -33.26 -19.82
C ARG A 47 -24.19 -33.44 -21.09
N ALA A 48 -22.94 -33.90 -21.02
CA ALA A 48 -22.41 -35.28 -20.90
C ALA A 48 -22.64 -36.22 -22.10
N ALA A 49 -21.55 -36.72 -22.72
CA ALA A 49 -21.30 -38.09 -23.26
C ALA A 49 -20.03 -38.08 -24.14
N ARG A 50 -18.99 -38.89 -23.84
CA ARG A 50 -18.58 -40.19 -24.45
C ARG A 50 -18.18 -40.07 -25.95
N SER A 51 -17.13 -40.67 -26.50
CA SER A 51 -16.33 -41.86 -26.20
C SER A 51 -15.16 -41.97 -27.19
N SER A 52 -14.04 -42.59 -26.79
CA SER A 52 -12.97 -43.09 -27.67
C SER A 52 -13.45 -44.24 -28.57
N PRO A 53 -12.68 -44.63 -29.63
CA PRO A 53 -11.81 -45.79 -29.45
C PRO A 53 -10.47 -45.79 -30.21
N SER A 54 -9.68 -46.78 -29.82
CA SER A 54 -8.35 -47.26 -30.20
C SER A 54 -7.99 -47.42 -31.68
N GLY A 55 -6.70 -47.25 -32.00
CA GLY A 55 -6.03 -47.78 -33.19
C GLY A 55 -4.53 -48.04 -32.97
N ARG A 56 -4.09 -49.28 -33.19
CA ARG A 56 -2.74 -49.83 -32.91
C ARG A 56 -1.73 -49.55 -34.04
N ARG A 57 -0.48 -49.31 -33.60
CA ARG A 57 0.84 -49.74 -34.13
C ARG A 57 1.12 -49.71 -35.65
N ARG A 58 2.23 -49.05 -36.00
CA ARG A 58 3.38 -49.71 -36.67
C ARG A 58 4.66 -48.90 -36.48
N SER A 59 5.68 -49.58 -35.95
CA SER A 59 7.07 -49.16 -35.95
C SER A 59 7.67 -49.31 -37.35
N THR A 60 8.32 -48.27 -37.85
CA THR A 60 9.36 -48.39 -38.88
C THR A 60 10.58 -47.64 -38.38
N ARG A 61 11.73 -48.31 -38.44
CA ARG A 61 13.03 -47.86 -37.93
C ARG A 61 13.80 -47.19 -39.08
N ALA A 62 14.17 -45.93 -38.83
CA ALA A 62 15.30 -45.08 -39.28
C ALA A 62 15.99 -45.25 -40.66
N PRO A 63 16.42 -44.11 -41.23
CA PRO A 63 17.78 -43.94 -41.77
C PRO A 63 18.54 -42.81 -41.01
N PRO A 64 19.85 -42.62 -41.24
CA PRO A 64 20.79 -42.07 -40.25
C PRO A 64 20.83 -40.53 -40.19
N ALA A 65 21.47 -40.04 -39.14
CA ALA A 65 21.69 -38.63 -38.84
C ALA A 65 22.48 -37.93 -39.96
N THR A 66 21.79 -37.14 -40.78
CA THR A 66 22.42 -36.08 -41.56
C THR A 66 22.74 -34.90 -40.66
N GLU A 67 24.02 -34.61 -40.57
CA GLU A 67 24.67 -33.45 -39.97
C GLU A 67 23.97 -32.14 -40.41
N ARG A 68 23.06 -31.61 -39.59
CA ARG A 68 22.55 -30.24 -39.76
C ARG A 68 23.55 -29.27 -39.17
N ARG A 69 24.50 -28.85 -40.00
CA ARG A 69 25.27 -27.63 -39.78
C ARG A 69 24.31 -26.43 -39.77
N GLY A 70 24.45 -25.59 -38.75
CA GLY A 70 24.15 -24.16 -38.81
C GLY A 70 22.68 -23.77 -38.99
N ALA A 71 21.99 -23.64 -37.87
CA ALA A 71 21.07 -22.51 -37.70
C ALA A 71 21.13 -22.12 -36.22
N CYS A 72 22.14 -21.31 -35.87
CA CYS A 72 21.98 -20.40 -34.74
C CYS A 72 20.82 -19.49 -35.13
N VAL A 73 19.60 -19.85 -34.74
CA VAL A 73 18.52 -18.88 -34.68
C VAL A 73 18.85 -17.96 -33.53
N ASP A 74 19.66 -16.94 -33.84
CA ASP A 74 19.73 -15.72 -33.05
C ASP A 74 18.37 -15.04 -33.19
N GLY A 75 17.36 -15.63 -32.54
CA GLY A 75 16.12 -14.95 -32.28
C GLY A 75 16.47 -13.69 -31.50
N PRO A 76 15.88 -12.53 -31.83
CA PRO A 76 16.12 -11.31 -31.09
C PRO A 76 15.91 -11.62 -29.60
N PRO A 77 16.76 -11.10 -28.70
CA PRO A 77 16.59 -11.34 -27.27
C PRO A 77 15.13 -11.05 -26.96
N ARG A 78 14.42 -12.06 -26.42
CA ARG A 78 13.04 -11.89 -25.96
C ARG A 78 13.13 -10.74 -24.96
N LEU A 79 12.74 -9.53 -25.40
CA LEU A 79 12.69 -8.35 -24.55
C LEU A 79 11.97 -8.81 -23.30
N ALA A 80 12.70 -8.92 -22.19
CA ALA A 80 12.12 -9.27 -20.92
C ALA A 80 10.93 -8.34 -20.76
N ARG A 81 9.72 -8.90 -20.80
CA ARG A 81 8.51 -8.09 -20.74
C ARG A 81 8.63 -7.34 -19.43
N VAL A 82 8.94 -6.05 -19.50
CA VAL A 82 9.03 -5.18 -18.33
C VAL A 82 7.61 -5.10 -17.82
N THR A 83 7.23 -6.07 -17.00
CA THR A 83 5.94 -6.11 -16.37
C THR A 83 6.02 -5.03 -15.31
N GLN A 84 5.33 -3.92 -15.55
CA GLN A 84 5.19 -2.87 -14.55
C GLN A 84 4.68 -3.52 -13.26
N PRO A 85 5.38 -3.34 -12.12
CA PRO A 85 4.96 -3.96 -10.88
C PRO A 85 3.57 -3.44 -10.50
N LEU A 86 2.66 -4.35 -10.17
CA LEU A 86 1.37 -3.97 -9.60
C LEU A 86 1.57 -3.54 -8.15
N VAL A 87 1.24 -2.29 -7.84
CA VAL A 87 1.20 -1.75 -6.48
C VAL A 87 -0.25 -1.49 -6.10
N CYS A 88 -0.70 -2.13 -5.03
CA CYS A 88 -2.01 -1.90 -4.45
C CYS A 88 -1.92 -0.70 -3.50
N VAL A 89 -2.75 0.31 -3.70
CA VAL A 89 -3.04 1.33 -2.68
C VAL A 89 -4.31 0.88 -1.97
N PHE A 90 -4.21 0.61 -0.67
CA PHE A 90 -5.33 0.03 0.08
C PHE A 90 -6.45 1.05 0.27
N ASP A 91 -7.64 0.76 -0.24
CA ASP A 91 -8.80 1.66 -0.19
C ASP A 91 -9.73 1.35 0.98
N TYR A 92 -9.46 1.96 2.12
CA TYR A 92 -10.28 1.83 3.32
C TYR A 92 -10.85 3.18 3.79
N GLY A 93 -10.85 4.18 2.91
CA GLY A 93 -11.43 5.50 3.17
C GLY A 93 -10.54 6.51 3.90
N PHE A 94 -9.26 6.20 4.12
CA PHE A 94 -8.31 7.10 4.78
C PHE A 94 -7.12 7.46 3.89
N GLY A 95 -6.58 8.66 4.11
CA GLY A 95 -5.35 9.14 3.48
C GLY A 95 -5.53 9.88 2.15
N ASN A 96 -4.43 10.46 1.67
CA ASN A 96 -4.39 11.16 0.38
C ASN A 96 -4.05 10.17 -0.76
N VAL A 97 -5.05 9.37 -1.13
CA VAL A 97 -4.89 8.30 -2.13
C VAL A 97 -4.49 8.82 -3.51
N ARG A 98 -5.00 9.98 -3.93
CA ARG A 98 -4.74 10.53 -5.28
C ARG A 98 -3.28 10.92 -5.47
N SER A 99 -2.67 11.59 -4.47
CA SER A 99 -1.26 11.95 -4.54
C SER A 99 -0.36 10.70 -4.51
N ALA A 100 -0.69 9.72 -3.67
CA ALA A 100 0.05 8.46 -3.59
C ALA A 100 0.01 7.70 -4.93
N MET A 101 -1.17 7.57 -5.53
CA MET A 101 -1.33 6.91 -6.84
C MET A 101 -0.51 7.60 -7.92
N ARG A 102 -0.62 8.92 -8.04
CA ARG A 102 0.13 9.69 -9.05
C ARG A 102 1.66 9.55 -8.88
N ALA A 103 2.15 9.55 -7.65
CA ALA A 103 3.57 9.36 -7.39
C ALA A 103 4.05 7.96 -7.82
N LEU A 104 3.27 6.92 -7.52
CA LEU A 104 3.57 5.54 -7.90
C LEU A 104 3.48 5.32 -9.42
N GLU A 105 2.48 5.89 -10.08
CA GLU A 105 2.34 5.88 -11.54
C GLU A 105 3.51 6.59 -12.21
N HIS A 106 3.92 7.75 -11.68
CA HIS A 106 5.04 8.53 -12.19
C HIS A 106 6.36 7.76 -12.19
N VAL A 107 6.59 6.91 -11.18
CA VAL A 107 7.78 6.04 -11.11
C VAL A 107 7.63 4.72 -11.89
N GLY A 108 6.55 4.57 -12.66
CA GLY A 108 6.36 3.45 -13.60
C GLY A 108 5.66 2.22 -13.03
N ALA A 109 5.05 2.31 -11.84
CA ALA A 109 4.23 1.22 -11.32
C ALA A 109 2.84 1.21 -11.96
N ARG A 110 2.26 0.01 -12.12
CA ARG A 110 0.82 -0.12 -12.36
C ARG A 110 0.12 -0.02 -11.01
N VAL A 111 -0.76 0.95 -10.83
CA VAL A 111 -1.39 1.21 -9.53
C VAL A 111 -2.85 0.81 -9.54
N GLU A 112 -3.28 0.17 -8.46
CA GLU A 112 -4.69 -0.17 -8.25
C GLU A 112 -5.13 0.29 -6.87
N LEU A 113 -6.14 1.17 -6.84
CA LEU A 113 -6.81 1.59 -5.60
C LEU A 113 -7.92 0.61 -5.31
N THR A 114 -7.74 -0.24 -4.30
CA THR A 114 -8.71 -1.31 -4.01
C THR A 114 -8.60 -1.79 -2.57
N ARG A 115 -9.69 -2.39 -2.09
CA ARG A 115 -9.76 -3.20 -0.87
C ARG A 115 -9.98 -4.68 -1.16
N ASP A 116 -9.89 -5.07 -2.42
CA ASP A 116 -9.97 -6.48 -2.80
C ASP A 116 -8.81 -7.25 -2.16
N ARG A 117 -9.17 -8.27 -1.39
CA ARG A 117 -8.20 -9.05 -0.62
C ARG A 117 -7.22 -9.77 -1.52
N ALA A 118 -7.67 -10.35 -2.63
CA ALA A 118 -6.81 -11.14 -3.51
C ALA A 118 -5.76 -10.25 -4.18
N ILE A 119 -6.15 -9.05 -4.64
CA ILE A 119 -5.24 -8.07 -5.21
C ILE A 119 -4.26 -7.55 -4.15
N ALA A 120 -4.76 -7.13 -2.99
CA ALA A 120 -3.92 -6.58 -1.93
C ALA A 120 -2.89 -7.60 -1.40
N GLU A 121 -3.24 -8.88 -1.30
CA GLU A 121 -2.32 -9.94 -0.88
C GLU A 121 -1.33 -10.33 -2.00
N SER A 122 -1.73 -10.29 -3.27
CA SER A 122 -0.92 -10.77 -4.40
C SER A 122 -0.09 -9.70 -5.10
N ALA A 123 -0.38 -8.41 -4.91
CA ALA A 123 0.37 -7.30 -5.50
C ALA A 123 1.86 -7.31 -5.10
N ALA A 124 2.72 -6.77 -5.97
CA ALA A 124 4.16 -6.66 -5.74
C ALA A 124 4.46 -5.78 -4.52
N GLY A 125 3.68 -4.71 -4.33
CA GLY A 125 3.71 -3.85 -3.14
C GLY A 125 2.31 -3.51 -2.65
N LEU A 126 2.20 -3.23 -1.34
CA LEU A 126 1.00 -2.68 -0.72
C LEU A 126 1.35 -1.33 -0.10
N VAL A 127 0.56 -0.30 -0.38
CA VAL A 127 0.64 1.01 0.26
C VAL A 127 -0.57 1.17 1.18
N VAL A 128 -0.31 1.51 2.45
CA VAL A 128 -1.31 1.75 3.49
C VAL A 128 -1.28 3.25 3.82
N PRO A 129 -2.14 4.06 3.18
CA PRO A 129 -2.20 5.49 3.44
C PRO A 129 -3.05 5.78 4.69
N GLY A 130 -2.59 6.67 5.59
CA GLY A 130 -3.40 7.08 6.74
C GLY A 130 -3.28 8.57 7.03
N VAL A 131 -4.42 9.24 7.21
CA VAL A 131 -4.52 10.64 7.65
C VAL A 131 -5.65 10.72 8.68
N GLY A 132 -5.45 11.51 9.73
CA GLY A 132 -6.43 11.70 10.80
C GLY A 132 -5.94 11.11 12.12
N ALA A 133 -6.89 10.71 12.97
CA ALA A 133 -6.60 10.13 14.28
C ALA A 133 -6.23 8.64 14.18
N PHE A 134 -5.31 8.19 15.02
CA PHE A 134 -4.85 6.80 15.10
C PHE A 134 -6.01 5.81 15.25
N GLU A 135 -6.91 6.06 16.21
CA GLU A 135 -8.08 5.22 16.48
C GLU A 135 -8.99 5.08 15.25
N ALA A 136 -9.26 6.20 14.58
CA ALA A 136 -10.15 6.22 13.42
C ALA A 136 -9.56 5.42 12.25
N VAL A 137 -8.25 5.57 11.99
CA VAL A 137 -7.53 4.82 10.97
C VAL A 137 -7.51 3.33 11.31
N MET A 138 -7.23 2.95 12.56
CA MET A 138 -7.25 1.55 13.00
C MET A 138 -8.63 0.91 12.85
N ARG A 139 -9.69 1.62 13.26
CA ARG A 139 -11.08 1.13 13.11
C ARG A 139 -11.40 0.87 11.64
N GLY A 140 -11.15 1.84 10.76
CA GLY A 140 -11.40 1.67 9.33
C GLY A 140 -10.58 0.54 8.71
N LEU A 141 -9.33 0.37 9.17
CA LEU A 141 -8.45 -0.70 8.69
C LEU A 141 -8.99 -2.09 9.08
N VAL A 142 -9.45 -2.26 10.33
CA VAL A 142 -10.06 -3.51 10.81
C VAL A 142 -11.39 -3.80 10.13
N GLU A 143 -12.24 -2.79 9.94
CA GLU A 143 -13.50 -2.92 9.20
C GLU A 143 -13.28 -3.40 7.76
N ALA A 144 -12.19 -2.94 7.13
CA ALA A 144 -11.78 -3.37 5.80
C ALA A 144 -10.98 -4.69 5.78
N ARG A 145 -10.76 -5.33 6.94
CA ARG A 145 -9.87 -6.51 7.12
C ARG A 145 -8.43 -6.28 6.65
N GLY A 146 -7.99 -5.03 6.65
CA GLY A 146 -6.65 -4.61 6.27
C GLY A 146 -5.57 -5.09 7.24
N ASP A 147 -5.90 -5.18 8.52
CA ASP A 147 -5.06 -5.76 9.58
C ASP A 147 -4.59 -7.17 9.22
N GLN A 148 -5.50 -8.02 8.75
CA GLN A 148 -5.19 -9.39 8.34
C GLN A 148 -4.36 -9.46 7.07
N ILE A 149 -4.62 -8.57 6.11
CA ILE A 149 -3.88 -8.48 4.84
C ILE A 149 -2.43 -8.06 5.11
N ILE A 150 -2.24 -7.01 5.90
CA ILE A 150 -0.92 -6.49 6.28
C ILE A 150 -0.14 -7.56 7.04
N GLY A 151 -0.75 -8.18 8.06
CA GLY A 151 -0.11 -9.24 8.83
C GLY A 151 0.34 -10.41 7.96
N ARG A 152 -0.51 -10.90 7.04
CA ARG A 152 -0.15 -11.98 6.11
C ARG A 152 0.99 -11.59 5.16
N ARG A 153 0.99 -10.36 4.65
CA ARG A 153 2.06 -9.88 3.77
C ARG A 153 3.40 -9.78 4.50
N LEU A 154 3.41 -9.19 5.69
CA LEU A 154 4.63 -9.04 6.48
C LEU A 154 5.19 -10.39 6.94
N ALA A 155 4.33 -11.32 7.35
CA ALA A 155 4.74 -12.70 7.66
C ALA A 155 5.39 -13.42 6.46
N GLY A 156 4.97 -13.08 5.24
CA GLY A 156 5.56 -13.59 4.00
C GLY A 156 6.72 -12.74 3.46
N SER A 157 7.27 -11.80 4.22
CA SER A 157 8.32 -10.87 3.78
C SER A 157 7.96 -10.08 2.52
N ARG A 158 6.67 -9.81 2.31
CA ARG A 158 6.17 -9.07 1.14
C ARG A 158 6.18 -7.57 1.45
N PRO A 159 6.59 -6.70 0.50
CA PRO A 159 6.68 -5.26 0.76
C PRO A 159 5.33 -4.64 1.14
N VAL A 160 5.35 -3.85 2.22
CA VAL A 160 4.27 -2.98 2.70
C VAL A 160 4.87 -1.62 3.04
N LEU A 161 4.26 -0.55 2.56
CA LEU A 161 4.65 0.84 2.86
C LEU A 161 3.49 1.55 3.55
N GLY A 162 3.65 1.84 4.85
CA GLY A 162 2.73 2.72 5.58
C GLY A 162 3.11 4.19 5.37
N ILE A 163 2.12 5.06 5.15
CA ILE A 163 2.34 6.51 4.99
C ILE A 163 1.63 7.26 6.11
N CYS A 164 2.38 8.11 6.83
CA CYS A 164 1.89 8.91 7.96
C CYS A 164 1.24 8.01 9.03
N VAL A 165 -0.07 8.17 9.28
CA VAL A 165 -0.78 7.34 10.27
C VAL A 165 -0.77 5.86 9.85
N GLY A 166 -0.73 5.58 8.54
CA GLY A 166 -0.59 4.21 8.03
C GLY A 166 0.74 3.53 8.41
N MET A 167 1.77 4.31 8.73
CA MET A 167 3.01 3.79 9.35
C MET A 167 2.83 3.63 10.87
N GLN A 168 2.24 4.63 11.53
CA GLN A 168 2.04 4.62 12.98
C GLN A 168 1.24 3.42 13.46
N VAL A 169 0.20 3.03 12.73
CA VAL A 169 -0.61 1.85 13.07
C VAL A 169 0.15 0.53 13.10
N MET A 170 1.37 0.46 12.54
CA MET A 170 2.21 -0.73 12.60
C MET A 170 2.80 -0.97 14.01
N PHE A 171 2.84 0.06 14.86
CA PHE A 171 3.28 -0.07 16.25
C PHE A 171 2.23 -0.79 17.12
N GLU A 172 2.61 -1.12 18.35
CA GLU A 172 1.72 -1.81 19.28
C GLU A 172 0.53 -0.94 19.70
N ARG A 173 0.78 0.35 19.93
CA ARG A 173 -0.19 1.27 20.53
C ARG A 173 -0.04 2.69 20.02
N GLY A 174 -1.12 3.46 20.07
CA GLY A 174 -1.14 4.90 19.85
C GLY A 174 -1.91 5.58 20.97
N VAL A 175 -1.37 6.69 21.49
CA VAL A 175 -2.01 7.50 22.53
C VAL A 175 -2.24 8.90 21.98
N GLU A 176 -3.47 9.20 21.61
CA GLU A 176 -3.87 10.51 21.09
C GLU A 176 -4.90 11.15 22.02
N HIS A 177 -4.63 12.37 22.49
CA HIS A 177 -5.52 13.09 23.41
C HIS A 177 -5.94 12.28 24.66
N GLY A 178 -5.06 11.40 25.15
CA GLY A 178 -5.33 10.52 26.30
C GLY A 178 -6.15 9.27 25.99
N ILE A 179 -6.54 9.05 24.73
CA ILE A 179 -7.20 7.83 24.27
C ILE A 179 -6.12 6.85 23.80
N GLU A 180 -6.02 5.71 24.49
CA GLU A 180 -5.14 4.62 24.11
C GLU A 180 -5.84 3.67 23.13
N SER A 181 -5.19 3.43 22.00
CA SER A 181 -5.67 2.54 20.95
C SER A 181 -4.63 1.49 20.61
N ARG A 182 -5.08 0.26 20.37
CA ARG A 182 -4.21 -0.83 19.93
C ARG A 182 -3.92 -0.70 18.43
N GLY A 183 -2.65 -0.83 18.04
CA GLY A 183 -2.19 -0.94 16.66
C GLY A 183 -2.07 -2.39 16.19
N LEU A 184 -1.28 -2.61 15.14
CA LEU A 184 -1.05 -3.93 14.52
C LEU A 184 0.04 -4.74 15.21
N SER A 185 0.79 -4.15 16.14
CA SER A 185 1.86 -4.82 16.90
C SER A 185 2.92 -5.49 16.00
N GLN A 186 3.25 -4.88 14.86
CA GLN A 186 4.33 -5.33 13.98
C GLN A 186 5.70 -4.86 14.48
N TRP A 187 5.71 -3.71 15.17
CA TRP A 187 6.87 -3.18 15.87
C TRP A 187 6.51 -2.85 17.32
N PRO A 188 7.44 -3.08 18.27
CA PRO A 188 7.24 -2.69 19.65
C PRO A 188 7.21 -1.16 19.77
N GLY A 189 6.42 -0.65 20.71
CA GLY A 189 6.41 0.77 21.06
C GLY A 189 5.04 1.44 20.96
N THR A 190 5.00 2.66 21.48
CA THR A 190 3.81 3.51 21.53
C THR A 190 4.04 4.76 20.70
N VAL A 191 3.07 5.11 19.85
CA VAL A 191 3.02 6.39 19.15
C VAL A 191 2.37 7.42 20.07
N GLU A 192 3.12 8.46 20.45
CA GLU A 192 2.69 9.44 21.43
C GLU A 192 2.91 10.87 20.94
N LEU A 193 2.43 11.86 21.68
CA LEU A 193 2.61 13.27 21.32
C LEU A 193 4.11 13.60 21.29
N LEU A 194 4.55 14.25 20.22
CA LEU A 194 5.94 14.67 20.08
C LEU A 194 6.34 15.61 21.22
N GLN A 195 7.48 15.31 21.84
CA GLN A 195 8.08 16.15 22.88
C GLN A 195 8.90 17.28 22.22
N THR A 196 8.20 18.26 21.64
CA THR A 196 8.81 19.41 20.94
C THR A 196 8.05 20.70 21.22
N ASP A 197 8.73 21.85 21.08
CA ASP A 197 8.18 23.18 21.36
C ASP A 197 7.05 23.59 20.38
N VAL A 198 7.08 23.06 19.15
CA VAL A 198 6.13 23.41 18.09
C VAL A 198 5.47 22.15 17.53
N VAL A 199 4.15 22.07 17.75
CA VAL A 199 3.30 20.97 17.28
C VAL A 199 2.16 21.56 16.42
N PRO A 200 1.84 21.00 15.24
CA PRO A 200 2.49 19.83 14.61
C PRO A 200 3.92 20.14 14.12
N ASN A 201 4.77 19.11 14.11
CA ASN A 201 6.03 19.16 13.35
C ASN A 201 5.65 19.28 11.87
N MET A 202 5.90 20.47 11.30
CA MET A 202 5.50 20.80 9.94
C MET A 202 6.67 21.40 9.17
N GLY A 203 7.01 20.78 8.04
CA GLY A 203 8.03 21.31 7.14
C GLY A 203 8.91 20.25 6.50
N TRP A 204 9.90 20.73 5.76
CA TRP A 204 10.87 19.90 5.05
C TRP A 204 12.08 19.60 5.94
N ALA A 205 12.34 18.34 6.23
CA ALA A 205 13.46 17.89 7.04
C ALA A 205 14.23 16.75 6.35
N HIS A 206 15.51 16.62 6.71
CA HIS A 206 16.30 15.45 6.31
C HIS A 206 15.97 14.25 7.18
N VAL A 207 16.24 13.07 6.65
CA VAL A 207 16.05 11.81 7.35
C VAL A 207 17.41 11.10 7.48
N GLU A 208 17.83 10.85 8.71
CA GLU A 208 19.02 10.04 8.99
C GLU A 208 18.67 8.55 8.84
N ALA A 209 18.74 8.03 7.61
CA ALA A 209 18.40 6.65 7.33
C ALA A 209 19.57 5.69 7.68
N PRO A 210 19.29 4.48 8.20
CA PRO A 210 20.35 3.48 8.46
C PRO A 210 21.13 3.12 7.19
N ALA A 211 22.44 2.94 7.32
CA ALA A 211 23.31 2.57 6.19
C ALA A 211 22.84 1.28 5.49
N GLY A 212 22.86 1.28 4.16
CA GLY A 212 22.45 0.14 3.34
C GLY A 212 20.93 -0.07 3.24
N THR A 213 20.11 0.88 3.71
CA THR A 213 18.66 0.80 3.51
C THR A 213 18.29 0.85 2.03
N ARG A 214 17.44 -0.08 1.60
CA ARG A 214 16.95 -0.12 0.21
C ARG A 214 15.93 0.98 -0.10
N LEU A 215 15.21 1.45 0.91
CA LEU A 215 14.10 2.39 0.72
C LEU A 215 14.59 3.81 0.38
N PHE A 216 15.78 4.19 0.87
CA PHE A 216 16.36 5.53 0.66
C PHE A 216 17.51 5.53 -0.34
N ALA A 217 17.75 4.42 -1.05
CA ALA A 217 18.79 4.35 -2.07
C ALA A 217 18.52 5.38 -3.18
N GLY A 218 19.45 6.32 -3.38
CA GLY A 218 19.31 7.44 -4.31
C GLY A 218 18.50 8.63 -3.79
N ALA A 219 18.09 8.62 -2.52
CA ALA A 219 17.37 9.70 -1.85
C ALA A 219 17.97 10.06 -0.48
N GLU A 220 19.24 9.70 -0.25
CA GLU A 220 19.92 9.80 1.04
C GLU A 220 20.08 11.24 1.54
N HIS A 221 20.15 12.20 0.61
CA HIS A 221 20.34 13.61 0.89
C HIS A 221 19.09 14.45 0.67
N GLU A 222 17.98 13.81 0.29
CA GLU A 222 16.74 14.50 0.01
C GLU A 222 16.04 14.98 1.28
N ARG A 223 15.14 15.95 1.10
CA ARG A 223 14.27 16.45 2.15
C ARG A 223 12.89 15.84 1.99
N PHE A 224 12.29 15.46 3.10
CA PHE A 224 10.95 14.91 3.15
C PHE A 224 10.02 15.89 3.88
N TYR A 225 8.78 15.99 3.41
CA TYR A 225 7.79 16.85 4.02
C TYR A 225 7.07 16.11 5.15
N PHE A 226 7.13 16.68 6.35
CA PHE A 226 6.49 16.17 7.55
C PHE A 226 5.32 17.07 7.94
N VAL A 227 4.23 16.44 8.37
CA VAL A 227 3.10 17.09 9.03
C VAL A 227 2.49 16.10 10.01
N HIS A 228 2.94 16.13 11.26
CA HIS A 228 2.46 15.22 12.30
C HIS A 228 2.67 15.80 13.70
N SER A 229 1.75 15.48 14.60
CA SER A 229 1.83 15.84 16.02
C SER A 229 2.32 14.68 16.90
N TYR A 230 2.25 13.46 16.37
CA TYR A 230 2.53 12.21 17.07
C TYR A 230 3.63 11.43 16.34
N GLY A 231 4.44 10.65 17.04
CA GLY A 231 5.53 9.89 16.42
C GLY A 231 6.29 8.99 17.38
#